data_AF-A0A1E8BH05-F1
#
_entry.id   AF-A0A1E8BH05-F1
#
_cell.length_a   1.000
_cell.length_b   1.000
_cell.length_c   1.000
_cell.angle_alpha   90.00
_cell.angle_beta   90.00
_cell.angle_gamma   90.00
#
_symmetry.space_group_name_H-M   'P 1'
#
loop_
_entity.id
_entity.type
_entity.pdbx_description
1 polymer ?
#
loop_
_entity_poly.entity_id
_entity_poly.type
_entity_poly.pdbx_seq_one_letter_code
_entity_poly.pdbx_strand_id
1 'polypeptide(L)'
;MDLQKFDEMIDAVQRATCVQINDKQKEAFKQKYDFEPNFEYGRDEKGHYVIRTSKKMLEEMEFYLALKYDRDGIALYMHAEIEGTCHVSVSYSEDALHLQELFQFLEENK
;
A
#
# COMPACT_ATOMS: atom_id res chain seq x y z
N MET A 1 -8.18 -12.59 11.41
CA MET A 1 -7.21 -13.68 11.61
C MET A 1 -7.30 -14.57 10.37
N ASP A 2 -6.76 -14.10 9.24
CA ASP A 2 -6.61 -14.84 7.96
C ASP A 2 -5.70 -14.11 6.93
N LEU A 3 -5.16 -12.91 7.28
CA LEU A 3 -4.02 -12.30 6.55
C LEU A 3 -2.84 -13.24 6.44
N GLN A 4 -2.68 -14.18 7.38
CA GLN A 4 -1.56 -15.13 7.40
C GLN A 4 -1.42 -15.94 6.11
N LYS A 5 -2.53 -16.33 5.45
CA LYS A 5 -2.46 -17.03 4.14
C LYS A 5 -2.07 -16.10 3.00
N PHE A 6 -2.49 -14.84 3.07
CA PHE A 6 -2.10 -13.80 2.12
C PHE A 6 -0.63 -13.46 2.28
N ASP A 7 -0.18 -13.31 3.53
CA ASP A 7 1.20 -13.06 3.91
C ASP A 7 2.10 -14.22 3.49
N GLU A 8 1.71 -15.48 3.72
CA GLU A 8 2.47 -16.63 3.23
C GLU A 8 2.61 -16.65 1.69
N MET A 9 1.54 -16.30 0.97
CA MET A 9 1.55 -16.23 -0.50
C MET A 9 2.41 -15.06 -0.99
N ILE A 10 2.36 -13.91 -0.32
CA ILE A 10 3.11 -12.71 -0.71
C ILE A 10 4.58 -12.82 -0.31
N ASP A 11 4.88 -13.32 0.89
CA ASP A 11 6.25 -13.50 1.35
C ASP A 11 7.02 -14.47 0.45
N ALA A 12 6.32 -15.44 -0.16
CA ALA A 12 6.89 -16.32 -1.17
C ALA A 12 7.24 -15.61 -2.50
N VAL A 13 6.56 -14.50 -2.84
CA VAL A 13 6.66 -13.86 -4.18
C VAL A 13 7.36 -12.51 -4.13
N GLN A 14 6.94 -11.61 -3.23
CA GLN A 14 7.37 -10.22 -3.19
C GLN A 14 8.46 -9.98 -2.13
N ARG A 15 8.58 -10.86 -1.11
CA ARG A 15 9.57 -10.73 0.00
C ARG A 15 9.69 -9.31 0.56
N ALA A 16 8.56 -8.63 0.70
CA ALA A 16 8.51 -7.25 1.15
C ALA A 16 8.27 -7.19 2.66
N THR A 17 9.04 -6.38 3.37
CA THR A 17 8.76 -6.08 4.78
C THR A 17 7.81 -4.90 4.84
N CYS A 18 6.54 -5.17 5.16
CA CYS A 18 5.51 -4.14 5.29
C CYS A 18 5.19 -3.87 6.76
N VAL A 19 4.80 -2.63 7.05
CA VAL A 19 4.28 -2.21 8.35
C VAL A 19 2.92 -1.56 8.19
N GLN A 20 2.02 -1.84 9.12
CA GLN A 20 0.73 -1.19 9.20
C GLN A 20 0.90 0.30 9.55
N ILE A 21 0.14 1.19 8.90
CA ILE A 21 0.13 2.61 9.27
C ILE A 21 -0.36 2.79 10.72
N ASN A 22 0.28 3.69 11.46
CA ASN A 22 -0.06 3.97 12.85
C ASN A 22 -1.15 5.06 12.99
N ASP A 23 -1.63 5.29 14.21
CA ASP A 23 -2.73 6.24 14.44
C ASP A 23 -2.33 7.69 14.13
N LYS A 24 -1.09 8.08 14.40
CA LYS A 24 -0.58 9.41 14.05
C LYS A 24 -0.56 9.64 12.53
N GLN A 25 -0.14 8.64 11.76
CA GLN A 25 -0.19 8.67 10.30
C GLN A 25 -1.63 8.77 9.78
N LYS A 26 -2.57 8.01 10.36
CA LYS A 26 -4.00 8.10 10.02
C LYS A 26 -4.57 9.49 10.32
N GLU A 27 -4.25 10.06 11.47
CA GLU A 27 -4.67 11.44 11.82
C GLU A 27 -4.12 12.46 10.82
N ALA A 28 -2.87 12.30 10.37
CA ALA A 28 -2.29 13.16 9.36
C ALA A 28 -3.05 13.05 8.02
N PHE A 29 -3.47 11.86 7.60
CA PHE A 29 -4.33 11.71 6.40
C PHE A 29 -5.66 12.41 6.57
N LYS A 30 -6.30 12.27 7.73
CA LYS A 30 -7.57 12.93 8.03
C LYS A 30 -7.45 14.44 7.96
N GLN A 31 -6.38 15.02 8.49
CA GLN A 31 -6.15 16.46 8.46
C GLN A 31 -5.86 17.00 7.06
N LYS A 32 -5.09 16.25 6.25
CA LYS A 32 -4.63 16.73 4.93
C LYS A 32 -5.62 16.43 3.81
N TYR A 33 -6.32 15.31 3.87
CA TYR A 33 -7.14 14.77 2.78
C TYR A 33 -8.59 14.48 3.18
N ASP A 34 -8.97 14.65 4.45
CA ASP A 34 -10.26 14.20 5.01
C ASP A 34 -10.53 12.72 4.71
N PHE A 35 -9.46 11.92 4.78
CA PHE A 35 -9.42 10.51 4.39
C PHE A 35 -8.87 9.67 5.53
N GLU A 36 -9.51 8.53 5.82
CA GLU A 36 -9.11 7.60 6.88
C GLU A 36 -8.64 6.26 6.25
N PRO A 37 -7.38 6.19 5.80
CA PRO A 37 -6.88 5.00 5.14
C PRO A 37 -6.68 3.82 6.10
N ASN A 38 -6.67 2.62 5.52
CA ASN A 38 -6.22 1.41 6.19
C ASN A 38 -5.37 0.53 5.25
N PHE A 39 -4.05 0.58 5.39
CA PHE A 39 -3.11 -0.17 4.57
C PHE A 39 -1.80 -0.44 5.31
N GLU A 40 -1.03 -1.37 4.76
CA GLU A 40 0.37 -1.58 5.09
C GLU A 40 1.25 -1.09 3.96
N TYR A 41 2.43 -0.59 4.30
CA TYR A 41 3.40 -0.09 3.35
C TYR A 41 4.81 -0.58 3.67
N GLY A 42 5.64 -0.71 2.65
CA GLY A 42 7.00 -1.19 2.81
C GLY A 42 7.79 -1.11 1.52
N ARG A 43 8.96 -1.76 1.53
CA ARG A 43 9.76 -1.94 0.32
C ARG A 43 10.08 -3.41 0.09
N ASP A 44 10.15 -3.82 -1.18
CA ASP A 44 10.64 -5.15 -1.55
C ASP A 44 12.18 -5.19 -1.66
N GLU A 45 12.75 -6.37 -1.93
CA GLU A 45 14.21 -6.57 -2.07
C GLU A 45 14.84 -5.74 -3.21
N LYS A 46 14.03 -5.24 -4.15
CA LYS A 46 14.46 -4.39 -5.27
C LYS A 46 14.31 -2.90 -4.97
N GLY A 47 13.84 -2.55 -3.77
CA GLY A 47 13.60 -1.18 -3.36
C GLY A 47 12.29 -0.57 -3.88
N HIS A 48 11.43 -1.36 -4.53
CA HIS A 48 10.13 -0.92 -4.99
C HIS A 48 9.20 -0.61 -3.82
N TYR A 49 8.30 0.34 -4.01
CA TYR A 49 7.29 0.71 -3.03
C TYR A 49 6.17 -0.33 -3.01
N VAL A 50 5.87 -0.86 -1.84
CA VAL A 50 4.84 -1.88 -1.68
C VAL A 50 3.69 -1.33 -0.87
N ILE A 51 2.46 -1.49 -1.38
CA ILE A 51 1.22 -1.24 -0.65
C ILE A 51 0.43 -2.55 -0.56
N ARG A 52 0.01 -2.91 0.65
CA ARG A 52 -0.94 -4.01 0.91
C ARG A 52 -2.21 -3.45 1.51
N THR A 53 -3.35 -3.73 0.89
CA THR A 53 -4.65 -3.25 1.37
C THR A 53 -5.81 -4.03 0.76
N SER A 54 -7.06 -3.62 1.00
CA SER A 54 -8.20 -4.11 0.21
C SER A 54 -8.26 -3.40 -1.14
N LYS A 55 -8.76 -4.07 -2.18
CA LYS A 55 -8.94 -3.49 -3.51
C LYS A 55 -9.73 -2.18 -3.46
N LYS A 56 -10.79 -2.13 -2.66
CA LYS A 56 -11.60 -0.92 -2.46
C LYS A 56 -10.78 0.24 -1.89
N MET A 57 -9.94 -0.04 -0.89
CA MET A 57 -9.08 0.99 -0.29
C MET A 57 -7.99 1.45 -1.26
N LEU A 58 -7.43 0.54 -2.08
CA LEU A 58 -6.50 0.94 -3.14
C LEU A 58 -7.16 1.92 -4.13
N GLU A 59 -8.40 1.66 -4.54
CA GLU A 59 -9.17 2.54 -5.44
C GLU A 59 -9.42 3.93 -4.79
N GLU A 60 -9.72 3.97 -3.49
CA GLU A 60 -9.84 5.23 -2.75
C GLU A 60 -8.50 5.97 -2.68
N MET A 61 -7.39 5.28 -2.40
CA MET A 61 -6.06 5.86 -2.39
C MET A 61 -5.65 6.40 -3.77
N GLU A 62 -5.95 5.69 -4.85
CA GLU A 62 -5.69 6.15 -6.22
C GLU A 62 -6.43 7.46 -6.54
N PHE A 63 -7.61 7.66 -5.96
CA PHE A 63 -8.37 8.89 -6.08
C PHE A 63 -7.76 10.03 -5.24
N TYR A 64 -7.56 9.82 -3.94
CA TYR A 64 -7.10 10.87 -3.01
C TYR A 64 -5.63 11.25 -3.19
N LEU A 65 -4.79 10.29 -3.57
CA LEU A 65 -3.33 10.44 -3.65
C LEU A 65 -2.81 10.44 -5.08
N ALA A 66 -3.71 10.43 -6.06
CA ALA A 66 -3.38 10.44 -7.49
C ALA A 66 -2.51 9.25 -7.96
N LEU A 67 -2.48 8.13 -7.21
CA LEU A 67 -1.69 6.94 -7.56
C LEU A 67 -2.07 6.30 -8.90
N LYS A 68 -3.24 6.66 -9.46
CA LYS A 68 -3.64 6.23 -10.81
C LYS A 68 -2.63 6.59 -11.89
N TYR A 69 -1.83 7.65 -11.68
CA TYR A 69 -0.79 8.08 -12.63
C TYR A 69 0.50 7.26 -12.52
N ASP A 70 0.67 6.51 -11.42
CA ASP A 70 1.82 5.65 -11.19
C ASP A 70 1.55 4.19 -11.61
N ARG A 71 0.37 3.91 -12.19
CA ARG A 71 -0.04 2.54 -12.60
C ARG A 71 0.89 1.91 -13.63
N ASP A 72 1.46 2.71 -14.53
CA ASP A 72 2.42 2.23 -15.52
C ASP A 72 3.75 1.76 -14.87
N GLY A 73 4.02 2.22 -13.64
CA GLY A 73 5.16 1.80 -12.82
C GLY A 73 4.89 0.56 -11.97
N ILE A 74 3.75 -0.12 -12.11
CA ILE A 74 3.46 -1.32 -11.32
C ILE A 74 4.32 -2.49 -11.83
N ALA A 75 5.30 -2.89 -11.03
CA ALA A 75 6.16 -4.03 -11.29
C ALA A 75 5.49 -5.37 -10.94
N LEU A 76 4.59 -5.37 -9.96
CA LEU A 76 3.86 -6.56 -9.53
C LEU A 76 2.49 -6.17 -8.95
N TYR A 77 1.45 -6.90 -9.35
CA TYR A 77 0.11 -6.78 -8.80
C TYR A 77 -0.40 -8.16 -8.42
N MET A 78 -0.65 -8.38 -7.14
CA MET A 78 -1.22 -9.62 -6.60
C MET A 78 -2.56 -9.32 -5.97
N HIS A 79 -3.49 -10.26 -6.06
CA HIS A 79 -4.76 -10.17 -5.35
C HIS A 79 -5.21 -11.54 -4.85
N ALA A 80 -5.95 -11.54 -3.74
CA ALA A 80 -6.58 -12.73 -3.17
C ALA A 80 -7.95 -12.36 -2.59
N GLU A 81 -8.91 -13.27 -2.68
CA GLU A 81 -10.20 -13.11 -2.02
C GLU A 81 -10.19 -13.88 -0.70
N ILE A 82 -10.45 -13.19 0.39
CA ILE A 82 -10.40 -13.71 1.77
C ILE A 82 -11.66 -13.24 2.47
N GLU A 83 -12.49 -14.19 2.93
CA GLU A 83 -13.75 -13.89 3.63
C GLU A 83 -14.66 -12.90 2.85
N GLY A 84 -14.67 -12.99 1.51
CA GLY A 84 -15.45 -12.11 0.64
C GLY A 84 -14.85 -10.71 0.41
N THR A 85 -13.66 -10.42 0.97
CA THR A 85 -12.91 -9.20 0.72
C THR A 85 -11.76 -9.47 -0.26
N CYS A 86 -11.66 -8.68 -1.32
CA CYS A 86 -10.52 -8.74 -2.24
C CYS A 86 -9.36 -7.92 -1.66
N HIS A 87 -8.29 -8.60 -1.25
CA HIS A 87 -7.03 -8.02 -0.82
C HIS A 87 -6.05 -7.92 -1.99
N VAL A 88 -5.21 -6.90 -1.97
CA VAL A 88 -4.23 -6.60 -3.00
C VAL A 88 -2.87 -6.30 -2.40
N SER A 89 -1.81 -6.70 -3.10
CA SER A 89 -0.44 -6.26 -2.85
C SER A 89 0.15 -5.76 -4.15
N VAL A 90 0.59 -4.50 -4.14
CA VAL A 90 1.04 -3.80 -5.33
C VAL A 90 2.47 -3.33 -5.10
N SER A 91 3.38 -3.72 -5.99
CA SER A 91 4.76 -3.24 -6.04
C SER A 91 4.87 -2.20 -7.15
N TYR A 92 5.24 -0.98 -6.79
CA TYR A 92 5.51 0.12 -7.71
C TYR A 92 7.02 0.34 -7.82
N SER A 93 7.50 0.56 -9.04
CA SER A 93 8.89 0.93 -9.31
C SER A 93 9.33 2.14 -8.46
N GLU A 94 10.64 2.28 -8.28
CA GLU A 94 11.23 3.40 -7.54
C GLU A 94 10.90 4.79 -8.15
N ASP A 95 10.57 4.83 -9.44
CA ASP A 95 10.19 6.05 -10.17
C ASP A 95 8.75 6.53 -9.90
N ALA A 96 7.97 5.81 -9.09
CA ALA A 96 6.59 6.18 -8.78
C ALA A 96 6.54 7.43 -7.87
N LEU A 97 6.34 8.59 -8.49
CA LEU A 97 6.47 9.90 -7.84
C LEU A 97 5.45 10.11 -6.71
N HIS A 98 4.19 9.74 -6.93
CA HIS A 98 3.15 9.91 -5.90
C HIS A 98 3.34 8.90 -4.77
N LEU A 99 3.85 7.70 -5.07
CA LEU A 99 4.27 6.73 -4.05
C LEU A 99 5.44 7.25 -3.22
N GLN A 100 6.43 7.89 -3.83
CA GLN A 100 7.53 8.51 -3.10
C GLN A 100 7.02 9.60 -2.15
N GLU A 101 6.13 10.48 -2.61
CA GLU A 101 5.50 11.51 -1.78
C GLU A 101 4.71 10.92 -0.63
N LEU A 102 3.94 9.85 -0.89
CA LEU A 102 3.20 9.10 0.12
C LEU A 102 4.14 8.53 1.18
N PHE A 103 5.23 7.87 0.78
CA PHE A 103 6.18 7.26 1.72
C PHE A 103 6.90 8.33 2.53
N GLN A 104 7.30 9.44 1.92
CA GLN A 104 7.88 10.58 2.65
C GLN A 104 6.89 11.13 3.68
N PHE A 105 5.62 11.34 3.29
CA PHE A 105 4.57 11.79 4.20
C PHE A 105 4.38 10.83 5.38
N LEU A 106 4.44 9.52 5.14
CA LEU A 106 4.36 8.50 6.20
C LEU A 106 5.55 8.59 7.16
N GLU A 107 6.78 8.74 6.65
CA GLU A 107 7.98 8.86 7.48
C GLU A 107 7.98 10.13 8.33
N GLU A 108 7.54 11.26 7.78
CA GLU A 108 7.41 12.54 8.51
C GLU A 108 6.40 12.46 9.67
N ASN A 109 5.44 11.54 9.58
CA ASN A 109 4.35 11.36 10.53
C ASN A 109 4.42 10.06 11.34
N LYS A 110 5.58 9.39 11.38
CA LYS A 110 5.80 8.20 12.23
C LYS A 110 5.60 8.47 13.72
#